data_AF-A0A1S3QX41-F1
#
_entry.id   AF-A0A1S3QX41-F1
#
_cell.length_a   1.000
_cell.length_b   1.000
_cell.length_c   1.000
_cell.angle_alpha   90.00
_cell.angle_beta   90.00
_cell.angle_gamma   90.00
#
_symmetry.space_group_name_H-M   'P 1'
#
loop_
_entity.id
_entity.type
_entity.pdbx_description
1 polymer ?
#
loop_
_entity_poly.entity_id
_entity_poly.type
_entity_poly.pdbx_seq_one_letter_code
_entity_poly.pdbx_strand_id
1 'polypeptide(L)'
;YFLMVVGLYATVREESYLLIAYMSERIIVRASNPGQFENDSEVLWQRGQAPDAVVCQGRVGINTDTPDEALVVCGNAKIMGQVMHPSDRRAKHNIQEVDSTEQLKRISQMRIVEYDYKPEFASEMGIDHIHETGIIAQEVKELLPTAVKEVGDITCSDGEKIHNFLMVDKEQIFMENVGAVKQLCKLTDNLENRIQELEVWNTRLAKLKNMGSLRSSSNAANSSNPAKSSNPANSSTKRKMNRHNSVPPPQKPTPLRSVKAKFHRCLKHKFVQVSMIILVATIAF
;
A
#
# COMPACT_ATOMS: atom_id res chain seq x y z
N TYR A 1 0.87 33.48 -62.49
CA TYR A 1 2.28 33.29 -62.86
C TYR A 1 2.93 34.64 -63.03
N PHE A 2 4.11 34.83 -62.48
CA PHE A 2 4.92 36.04 -62.59
C PHE A 2 6.13 35.75 -63.47
N LEU A 3 6.78 36.80 -63.95
CA LEU A 3 8.05 36.72 -64.68
C LEU A 3 9.03 37.59 -63.92
N MET A 4 10.19 37.04 -63.57
CA MET A 4 11.26 37.83 -62.98
C MET A 4 12.07 38.42 -64.12
N VAL A 5 12.24 39.74 -64.11
CA VAL A 5 13.05 40.47 -65.09
C VAL A 5 14.21 41.11 -64.35
N VAL A 6 15.43 40.83 -64.81
CA VAL A 6 16.65 41.45 -64.30
C VAL A 6 17.25 42.27 -65.42
N GLY A 7 17.40 43.58 -65.20
CA GLY A 7 17.99 44.52 -66.16
C GLY A 7 19.28 45.14 -65.61
N LEU A 8 20.30 45.21 -66.45
CA LEU A 8 21.53 45.95 -66.19
C LEU A 8 21.43 47.30 -66.89
N TYR A 9 21.59 48.39 -66.12
CA TYR A 9 21.52 49.76 -66.62
C TYR A 9 22.87 50.46 -66.41
N ALA A 10 23.25 51.31 -67.36
CA ALA A 10 24.35 52.26 -67.22
C ALA A 10 23.79 53.67 -67.08
N THR A 11 24.25 54.41 -66.07
CA THR A 11 23.83 55.80 -65.86
C THR A 11 24.94 56.75 -66.31
N VAL A 12 24.60 57.66 -67.21
CA VAL A 12 25.52 58.71 -67.71
C VAL A 12 24.78 60.03 -67.71
N ARG A 13 25.37 61.04 -67.04
CA ARG A 13 24.82 62.41 -66.95
C ARG A 13 23.33 62.42 -66.55
N GLU A 14 23.02 61.66 -65.50
CA GLU A 14 21.68 61.52 -64.92
C GLU A 14 20.65 60.76 -65.77
N GLU A 15 20.98 60.34 -67.00
CA GLU A 15 20.15 59.46 -67.79
C GLU A 15 20.59 57.99 -67.63
N SER A 16 19.62 57.09 -67.48
CA SER A 16 19.87 55.65 -67.34
C SER A 16 19.51 54.90 -68.62
N TYR A 17 20.48 54.20 -69.19
CA TYR A 17 20.36 53.42 -70.41
C TYR A 17 20.37 51.93 -70.09
N LEU A 18 19.40 51.17 -70.61
CA LEU A 18 19.37 49.72 -70.47
C LEU A 18 20.46 49.10 -71.35
N LEU A 19 21.39 48.36 -70.76
CA LEU A 19 22.41 47.62 -71.49
C LEU A 19 21.91 46.23 -71.91
N ILE A 20 21.36 45.49 -70.97
CA ILE A 20 20.85 44.13 -71.20
C ILE A 20 19.77 43.78 -70.17
N ALA A 21 18.77 43.00 -70.56
CA ALA A 21 17.80 42.42 -69.65
C ALA A 21 17.59 40.94 -69.93
N TYR A 22 17.32 40.17 -68.89
CA TYR A 22 16.95 38.76 -68.96
C TYR A 22 15.62 38.52 -68.25
N MET A 23 14.82 37.62 -68.81
CA MET A 23 13.51 37.25 -68.28
C MET A 23 13.50 35.76 -67.92
N SER A 24 13.01 35.44 -66.73
CA SER A 24 12.81 34.05 -66.32
C SER A 24 11.68 33.37 -67.09
N GLU A 25 11.59 32.05 -67.00
CA GLU A 25 10.35 31.35 -67.32
C GLU A 25 9.21 31.77 -66.37
N ARG A 26 7.97 31.35 -66.66
CA ARG A 26 6.79 31.64 -65.84
C ARG A 26 6.94 31.02 -64.44
N ILE A 27 7.19 31.85 -63.44
CA ILE A 27 7.29 31.43 -62.05
C ILE A 27 5.94 31.58 -61.34
N ILE A 28 5.72 30.82 -60.28
CA ILE A 28 4.63 31.05 -59.33
C ILE A 28 5.26 31.67 -58.09
N VAL A 29 4.97 32.95 -57.83
CA VAL A 29 5.26 33.55 -56.53
C VAL A 29 4.15 33.10 -55.61
N ARG A 30 4.44 32.13 -54.74
CA ARG A 30 3.59 31.87 -53.58
C ARG A 30 3.92 32.99 -52.60
N ALA A 31 2.93 33.81 -52.25
CA ALA A 31 3.08 34.74 -51.14
C ALA A 31 3.28 33.87 -49.89
N SER A 32 4.53 33.65 -49.53
CA SER A 32 4.84 33.08 -48.24
C SER A 32 4.47 34.11 -47.21
N ASN A 33 3.35 33.91 -46.52
CA ASN A 33 3.06 34.65 -45.31
C ASN A 33 4.28 34.43 -44.38
N PRO A 34 5.03 35.48 -43.98
CA PRO A 34 6.26 35.31 -43.20
C PRO A 34 6.06 34.64 -41.84
N GLY A 35 4.80 34.44 -41.40
CA GLY A 35 4.42 33.64 -40.24
C GLY A 35 3.92 32.21 -40.56
N GLN A 36 4.10 31.71 -41.78
CA GLN A 36 3.49 30.43 -42.23
C GLN A 36 4.47 29.53 -43.01
N PHE A 37 5.76 29.69 -42.78
CA PHE A 37 6.79 28.74 -43.18
C PHE A 37 7.68 28.39 -41.99
N GLU A 38 7.07 27.96 -40.90
CA GLU A 38 7.57 26.80 -40.19
C GLU A 38 6.71 25.63 -40.62
N ASN A 39 7.29 24.72 -41.39
CA ASN A 39 6.71 23.42 -41.65
C ASN A 39 7.06 22.47 -40.48
N ASP A 40 7.01 22.99 -39.24
CA ASP A 40 7.16 22.23 -38.00
C ASP A 40 5.76 22.00 -37.41
N SER A 41 4.84 21.53 -38.25
CA SER A 41 3.49 21.13 -37.81
C SER A 41 3.53 19.82 -37.01
N GLU A 42 4.39 19.72 -36.00
CA GLU A 42 4.13 18.85 -34.86
C GLU A 42 3.19 19.61 -33.93
N VAL A 43 1.95 19.78 -34.37
CA VAL A 43 0.87 20.09 -33.43
C VAL A 43 0.83 18.90 -32.47
N LEU A 44 1.44 19.04 -31.29
CA LEU A 44 1.61 17.97 -30.31
C LEU A 44 0.25 17.42 -29.88
N TRP A 45 -0.76 18.30 -29.77
CA TRP A 45 -2.14 17.97 -29.39
C TRP A 45 -3.09 18.10 -30.57
N GLN A 46 -3.58 16.97 -31.09
CA GLN A 46 -4.45 16.92 -32.27
C GLN A 46 -5.84 16.40 -31.92
N ARG A 47 -6.85 16.72 -32.74
CA ARG A 47 -8.20 16.17 -32.54
C ARG A 47 -8.19 14.65 -32.75
N GLY A 48 -8.68 13.91 -31.77
CA GLY A 48 -8.81 12.46 -31.83
C GLY A 48 -9.99 11.98 -32.69
N GLN A 49 -10.04 10.68 -32.93
CA GLN A 49 -11.13 10.04 -33.70
C GLN A 49 -12.47 10.01 -32.93
N ALA A 50 -12.41 10.02 -31.59
CA ALA A 50 -13.60 10.11 -30.76
C ALA A 50 -14.09 11.58 -30.64
N PRO A 51 -15.41 11.81 -30.49
CA PRO A 51 -15.94 13.15 -30.21
C PRO A 51 -15.23 13.79 -29.01
N ASP A 52 -14.81 15.04 -29.18
CA ASP A 52 -14.15 15.89 -28.18
C ASP A 52 -12.84 15.32 -27.59
N ALA A 53 -12.25 14.33 -28.24
CA ALA A 53 -10.93 13.84 -27.89
C ALA A 53 -9.84 14.78 -28.42
N VAL A 54 -8.82 15.01 -27.59
CA VAL A 54 -7.55 15.60 -27.99
C VAL A 54 -6.46 14.58 -27.64
N VAL A 55 -5.55 14.33 -28.58
CA VAL A 55 -4.54 13.27 -28.50
C VAL A 55 -3.17 13.92 -28.61
N CYS A 56 -2.30 13.57 -27.67
CA CYS A 56 -0.86 13.77 -27.78
C CYS A 56 -0.19 12.45 -28.11
N GLN A 57 0.51 12.39 -29.25
CA GLN A 57 1.35 11.24 -29.59
C GLN A 57 2.79 11.58 -29.17
N GLY A 58 3.23 11.00 -28.05
CA GLY A 58 4.54 11.27 -27.47
C GLY A 58 4.52 11.16 -25.96
N ARG A 59 5.61 11.59 -25.33
CA ARG A 59 5.72 11.73 -23.87
C ARG A 59 5.35 13.15 -23.47
N VAL A 60 4.63 13.29 -22.37
CA VAL A 60 4.24 14.59 -21.81
C VAL A 60 4.97 14.79 -20.49
N GLY A 61 5.86 15.77 -20.44
CA GLY A 61 6.47 16.26 -19.21
C GLY A 61 5.73 17.50 -18.69
N ILE A 62 5.29 17.48 -17.44
CA ILE A 62 4.81 18.66 -16.72
C ILE A 62 5.91 19.07 -15.74
N ASN A 63 6.46 20.27 -15.92
CA ASN A 63 7.62 20.79 -15.19
C ASN A 63 8.90 19.94 -15.33
N THR A 64 9.04 19.21 -16.45
CA THR A 64 10.26 18.49 -16.81
C THR A 64 10.41 18.46 -18.32
N ASP A 65 11.64 18.63 -18.80
CA ASP A 65 12.03 18.54 -20.21
C ASP A 65 12.48 17.13 -20.62
N THR A 66 12.70 16.23 -19.65
CA THR A 66 13.19 14.86 -19.88
C THR A 66 12.24 13.80 -19.29
N PRO A 67 10.99 13.67 -19.77
CA PRO A 67 10.08 12.63 -19.29
C PRO A 67 10.58 11.23 -19.69
N ASP A 68 10.75 10.35 -18.70
CA ASP A 68 11.14 8.95 -18.86
C ASP A 68 9.96 8.02 -19.15
N GLU A 69 8.74 8.43 -18.79
CA GLU A 69 7.47 7.73 -19.04
C GLU A 69 6.52 8.53 -19.96
N ALA A 70 5.37 7.93 -20.31
CA ALA A 70 4.37 8.57 -21.20
C ALA A 70 3.80 9.89 -20.64
N LEU A 71 3.67 9.99 -19.32
CA LEU A 71 3.29 11.20 -18.60
C LEU A 71 4.13 11.28 -17.32
N VAL A 72 4.91 12.35 -17.19
CA VAL A 72 5.70 12.64 -15.99
C VAL A 72 5.26 13.99 -15.45
N VAL A 73 5.00 14.06 -14.15
CA VAL A 73 4.60 15.30 -13.47
C VAL A 73 5.59 15.56 -12.36
N CYS A 74 6.45 16.57 -12.53
CA CYS A 74 7.27 17.12 -11.47
C CYS A 74 6.44 18.15 -10.70
N GLY A 75 5.55 17.65 -9.83
CA GLY A 75 4.62 18.44 -9.05
C GLY A 75 3.39 17.64 -8.63
N ASN A 76 2.35 18.34 -8.20
CA ASN A 76 1.12 17.72 -7.71
C ASN A 76 0.14 17.37 -8.83
N ALA A 77 -0.42 16.17 -8.78
CA ALA A 77 -1.57 15.77 -9.59
C ALA A 77 -2.83 15.63 -8.71
N LYS A 78 -3.89 16.37 -9.03
CA LYS A 78 -5.20 16.24 -8.36
C LYS A 78 -6.12 15.34 -9.17
N ILE A 79 -6.49 14.19 -8.59
CA ILE A 79 -7.35 13.19 -9.23
C ILE A 79 -8.61 13.04 -8.38
N MET A 80 -9.75 13.48 -8.89
CA MET A 80 -11.05 13.32 -8.21
C MET A 80 -11.74 11.98 -8.53
N GLY A 81 -11.14 11.18 -9.41
CA GLY A 81 -11.64 9.88 -9.86
C GLY A 81 -10.68 8.73 -9.55
N GLN A 82 -10.67 7.70 -10.39
CA GLN A 82 -9.85 6.50 -10.21
C GLN A 82 -8.73 6.43 -11.26
N VAL A 83 -7.56 5.94 -10.83
CA VAL A 83 -6.48 5.51 -11.73
C VAL A 83 -6.63 4.00 -11.93
N MET A 84 -6.75 3.57 -13.19
CA MET A 84 -7.02 2.18 -13.53
C MET A 84 -5.72 1.41 -13.77
N HIS A 85 -5.59 0.26 -13.12
CA HIS A 85 -4.41 -0.61 -13.23
C HIS A 85 -4.82 -1.94 -13.89
N PRO A 86 -4.28 -2.31 -15.07
CA PRO A 86 -4.65 -3.54 -15.75
C PRO A 86 -4.16 -4.78 -14.97
N SER A 87 -5.06 -5.73 -14.71
CA SER A 87 -4.76 -6.92 -13.90
C SER A 87 -5.39 -8.23 -14.42
N ASP A 88 -5.76 -8.27 -15.70
CA ASP A 88 -6.40 -9.43 -16.35
C ASP A 88 -5.45 -10.63 -16.45
N ARG A 89 -5.94 -11.84 -16.11
CA ARG A 89 -5.15 -13.09 -16.19
C ARG A 89 -4.62 -13.37 -17.59
N ARG A 90 -5.35 -12.98 -18.65
CA ARG A 90 -4.97 -13.22 -20.04
C ARG A 90 -3.75 -12.38 -20.46
N ALA A 91 -3.49 -11.29 -19.76
CA ALA A 91 -2.31 -10.45 -19.97
C ALA A 91 -1.10 -10.89 -19.12
N LYS A 92 -1.23 -11.95 -18.29
CA LYS A 92 -0.20 -12.41 -17.36
C LYS A 92 0.27 -13.81 -17.72
N HIS A 93 1.56 -14.06 -17.54
CA HIS A 93 2.18 -15.39 -17.68
C HIS A 93 3.06 -15.69 -16.47
N ASN A 94 3.44 -16.96 -16.27
CA ASN A 94 4.27 -17.41 -15.14
C ASN A 94 3.74 -16.94 -13.77
N ILE A 95 2.44 -17.14 -13.51
CA ILE A 95 1.79 -16.74 -12.26
C ILE A 95 2.18 -17.73 -11.16
N GLN A 96 2.87 -17.24 -10.14
CA GLN A 96 3.31 -18.01 -8.97
C GLN A 96 2.85 -17.32 -7.68
N GLU A 97 2.55 -18.09 -6.64
CA GLU A 97 2.26 -17.53 -5.32
C GLU A 97 3.57 -17.07 -4.67
N VAL A 98 3.54 -15.89 -4.06
CA VAL A 98 4.68 -15.31 -3.33
C VAL A 98 4.80 -15.89 -1.92
N ASP A 99 6.02 -15.99 -1.40
CA ASP A 99 6.27 -16.47 -0.03
C ASP A 99 5.98 -15.39 1.01
N SER A 100 4.81 -15.48 1.63
CA SER A 100 4.34 -14.54 2.64
C SER A 100 5.25 -14.43 3.88
N THR A 101 6.12 -15.42 4.14
CA THR A 101 7.09 -15.36 5.25
C THR A 101 8.20 -14.35 4.98
N GLU A 102 8.77 -14.37 3.77
CA GLU A 102 9.80 -13.39 3.37
C GLU A 102 9.18 -11.99 3.17
N GLN A 103 7.93 -11.89 2.73
CA GLN A 103 7.22 -10.61 2.69
C GLN A 103 7.10 -10.00 4.09
N LEU A 104 6.65 -10.80 5.08
CA LEU A 104 6.58 -10.35 6.48
C LEU A 104 7.94 -9.93 7.02
N LYS A 105 8.99 -10.70 6.75
CA LYS A 105 10.35 -10.38 7.19
C LYS A 105 10.82 -9.03 6.63
N ARG A 106 10.70 -8.81 5.31
CA ARG A 106 11.10 -7.54 4.67
C ARG A 106 10.30 -6.35 5.20
N ILE A 107 8.98 -6.49 5.33
CA ILE A 107 8.12 -5.43 5.88
C ILE A 107 8.45 -5.16 7.35
N SER A 108 8.73 -6.19 8.16
CA SER A 108 9.08 -6.03 9.58
C SER A 108 10.41 -5.32 9.82
N GLN A 109 11.32 -5.36 8.84
CA GLN A 109 12.61 -4.68 8.87
C GLN A 109 12.54 -3.25 8.30
N MET A 110 11.44 -2.90 7.63
CA MET A 110 11.27 -1.58 7.03
C MET A 110 11.03 -0.54 8.12
N ARG A 111 11.85 0.50 8.13
CA ARG A 111 11.76 1.59 9.10
C ARG A 111 10.77 2.64 8.61
N ILE A 112 9.79 2.98 9.45
CA ILE A 112 8.91 4.12 9.26
C ILE A 112 9.50 5.30 10.02
N VAL A 113 9.59 6.46 9.37
CA VAL A 113 10.22 7.67 9.89
C VAL A 113 9.30 8.88 9.71
N GLU A 114 9.49 9.88 10.56
CA GLU A 114 9.01 11.25 10.32
C GLU A 114 10.16 12.09 9.79
N TYR A 115 9.90 12.94 8.82
CA TYR A 115 10.90 13.82 8.23
C TYR A 115 10.28 15.15 7.81
N ASP A 116 11.13 16.15 7.68
CA ASP A 116 10.82 17.42 7.04
C ASP A 116 11.52 17.47 5.68
N TYR A 117 10.79 17.80 4.62
CA TYR A 117 11.43 18.11 3.34
C TYR A 117 12.31 19.37 3.48
N LYS A 118 13.44 19.36 2.77
CA LYS A 118 14.22 20.57 2.54
C LYS A 118 13.33 21.66 1.90
N PRO A 119 13.27 22.89 2.42
CA PRO A 119 12.43 23.95 1.87
C PRO A 119 12.67 24.20 0.38
N GLU A 120 13.93 24.17 -0.05
CA GLU A 120 14.35 24.36 -1.43
C GLU A 120 13.81 23.29 -2.39
N PHE A 121 13.63 22.06 -1.90
CA PHE A 121 13.06 20.93 -2.62
C PHE A 121 11.53 20.98 -2.58
N ALA A 122 10.96 21.25 -1.40
CA ALA A 122 9.51 21.35 -1.22
C ALA A 122 8.91 22.43 -2.11
N SER A 123 9.56 23.60 -2.20
CA SER A 123 9.13 24.69 -3.08
C SER A 123 9.13 24.29 -4.55
N GLU A 124 10.17 23.60 -5.02
CA GLU A 124 10.28 23.18 -6.42
C GLU A 124 9.21 22.13 -6.78
N MET A 125 8.96 21.19 -5.86
CA MET A 125 8.00 20.10 -6.07
C MET A 125 6.54 20.51 -5.77
N GLY A 126 6.31 21.73 -5.29
CA GLY A 126 4.99 22.21 -4.87
C GLY A 126 4.44 21.49 -3.64
N ILE A 127 5.30 21.04 -2.72
CA ILE A 127 4.90 20.35 -1.49
C ILE A 127 4.50 21.40 -0.45
N ASP A 128 3.20 21.48 -0.14
CA ASP A 128 2.66 22.42 0.85
C ASP A 128 2.96 21.99 2.30
N HIS A 129 2.90 20.68 2.57
CA HIS A 129 3.13 20.11 3.89
C HIS A 129 4.55 19.57 3.99
N ILE A 130 5.42 20.32 4.64
CA ILE A 130 6.85 20.00 4.73
C ILE A 130 7.11 18.77 5.63
N HIS A 131 6.28 18.57 6.65
CA HIS A 131 6.41 17.45 7.59
C HIS A 131 5.55 16.26 7.17
N GLU A 132 6.16 15.08 7.01
CA GLU A 132 5.47 13.85 6.62
C GLU A 132 5.99 12.62 7.38
N THR A 133 5.14 11.60 7.50
CA THR A 133 5.54 10.24 7.90
C THR A 133 5.69 9.37 6.67
N GLY A 134 6.83 8.69 6.53
CA GLY A 134 7.09 7.84 5.38
C GLY A 134 8.28 6.91 5.57
N ILE A 135 8.98 6.68 4.46
CA ILE A 135 10.07 5.71 4.32
C ILE A 135 11.21 6.32 3.52
N ILE A 136 12.44 5.87 3.80
CA ILE A 136 13.63 6.33 3.10
C ILE A 136 13.92 5.39 1.93
N ALA A 137 13.95 5.92 0.70
CA ALA A 137 14.09 5.13 -0.53
C ALA A 137 15.38 4.26 -0.53
N GLN A 138 16.47 4.76 0.02
CA GLN A 138 17.74 4.06 0.13
C GLN A 138 17.62 2.82 1.03
N GLU A 139 16.95 2.94 2.18
CA GLU A 139 16.71 1.82 3.11
C GLU A 139 15.76 0.79 2.49
N VAL A 140 14.72 1.26 1.78
CA VAL A 140 13.81 0.38 1.04
C VAL A 140 14.54 -0.39 -0.05
N LYS A 141 15.50 0.24 -0.74
CA LYS A 141 16.26 -0.40 -1.82
C LYS A 141 17.07 -1.61 -1.35
N GLU A 142 17.53 -1.61 -0.10
CA GLU A 142 18.23 -2.76 0.50
C GLU A 142 17.30 -3.96 0.76
N LEU A 143 16.04 -3.70 1.12
CA LEU A 143 15.05 -4.72 1.47
C LEU A 143 14.20 -5.19 0.28
N LEU A 144 13.78 -4.24 -0.56
CA LEU A 144 12.89 -4.40 -1.71
C LEU A 144 13.43 -3.60 -2.91
N PRO A 145 14.52 -4.05 -3.55
CA PRO A 145 15.17 -3.30 -4.63
C PRO A 145 14.23 -2.96 -5.79
N THR A 146 13.29 -3.86 -6.10
CA THR A 146 12.33 -3.70 -7.20
C THR A 146 11.33 -2.56 -6.97
N ALA A 147 11.10 -2.18 -5.70
CA ALA A 147 10.18 -1.11 -5.33
C ALA A 147 10.81 0.28 -5.40
N VAL A 148 12.08 0.39 -5.81
CA VAL A 148 12.80 1.67 -5.88
C VAL A 148 13.34 1.86 -7.28
N LYS A 149 13.02 3.00 -7.87
CA LYS A 149 13.49 3.41 -9.21
C LYS A 149 14.32 4.68 -9.11
N GLU A 150 15.29 4.79 -10.00
CA GLU A 150 16.07 6.01 -10.19
C GLU A 150 15.40 6.84 -11.29
N VAL A 151 15.14 8.12 -11.03
CA VAL A 151 14.40 9.02 -11.92
C VAL A 151 15.26 10.19 -12.43
N GLY A 152 16.59 10.04 -12.36
CA GLY A 152 17.55 11.04 -12.79
C GLY A 152 17.79 12.15 -11.78
N ASP A 153 18.32 13.28 -12.24
CA ASP A 153 18.71 14.40 -11.39
C ASP A 153 17.55 15.36 -11.14
N ILE A 154 17.40 15.81 -9.89
CA ILE A 154 16.45 16.86 -9.53
C ILE A 154 17.21 18.15 -9.24
N THR A 155 16.77 19.26 -9.81
CA THR A 155 17.30 20.60 -9.48
C THR A 155 16.35 21.29 -8.52
N CYS A 156 16.83 21.74 -7.37
CA CYS A 156 16.08 22.48 -6.36
C CYS A 156 16.00 23.97 -6.73
N SER A 157 15.13 24.71 -6.04
CA SER A 157 14.92 26.14 -6.27
C SER A 157 16.13 27.04 -5.97
N ASP A 158 17.09 26.57 -5.18
CA ASP A 158 18.37 27.23 -4.89
C ASP A 158 19.47 26.90 -5.94
N GLY A 159 19.18 26.03 -6.89
CA GLY A 159 20.10 25.55 -7.92
C GLY A 159 20.94 24.34 -7.50
N GLU A 160 20.80 23.83 -6.26
CA GLU A 160 21.42 22.56 -5.88
C GLU A 160 20.80 21.40 -6.67
N LYS A 161 21.62 20.41 -7.02
CA LYS A 161 21.16 19.21 -7.73
C LYS A 161 21.28 17.98 -6.86
N ILE A 162 20.18 17.23 -6.76
CA ILE A 162 20.15 15.89 -6.17
C ILE A 162 20.32 14.90 -7.31
N HIS A 163 21.51 14.31 -7.39
CA HIS A 163 21.82 13.34 -8.43
C HIS A 163 21.16 11.98 -8.17
N ASN A 164 20.76 11.29 -9.25
CA ASN A 164 20.23 9.92 -9.19
C ASN A 164 19.09 9.78 -8.15
N PHE A 165 18.13 10.70 -8.19
CA PHE A 165 17.03 10.75 -7.24
C PHE A 165 16.24 9.45 -7.27
N LEU A 166 15.91 8.94 -6.08
CA LEU A 166 15.21 7.67 -5.93
C LEU A 166 13.74 7.90 -5.62
N MET A 167 12.88 7.26 -6.40
CA MET A 167 11.44 7.23 -6.19
C MET A 167 11.01 5.83 -5.75
N VAL A 168 9.99 5.79 -4.89
CA VAL A 168 9.45 4.53 -4.35
C VAL A 168 8.10 4.21 -4.98
N ASP A 169 7.97 2.99 -5.48
CA ASP A 169 6.69 2.41 -5.90
C ASP A 169 5.87 2.00 -4.67
N LYS A 170 4.96 2.90 -4.27
CA LYS A 170 4.09 2.67 -3.11
C LYS A 170 3.07 1.56 -3.34
N GLU A 171 2.68 1.25 -4.58
CA GLU A 171 1.76 0.15 -4.88
C GLU A 171 2.45 -1.21 -4.63
N GLN A 172 3.71 -1.33 -5.03
CA GLN A 172 4.49 -2.54 -4.77
C GLN A 172 4.67 -2.78 -3.26
N ILE A 173 5.02 -1.75 -2.49
CA ILE A 173 5.15 -1.88 -1.03
C ILE A 173 3.82 -2.24 -0.39
N PHE A 174 2.71 -1.66 -0.88
CA PHE A 174 1.38 -2.01 -0.40
C PHE A 174 1.08 -3.50 -0.63
N MET A 175 1.41 -4.05 -1.79
CA MET A 175 1.22 -5.49 -2.07
C MET A 175 2.14 -6.39 -1.23
N GLU A 176 3.36 -5.97 -0.92
CA GLU A 176 4.22 -6.65 0.05
C GLU A 176 3.61 -6.65 1.46
N ASN A 177 3.02 -5.53 1.88
CA ASN A 177 2.31 -5.42 3.16
C ASN A 177 1.06 -6.33 3.21
N VAL A 178 0.27 -6.42 2.14
CA VAL A 178 -0.87 -7.36 2.05
C VAL A 178 -0.39 -8.80 2.26
N GLY A 179 0.74 -9.18 1.67
CA GLY A 179 1.38 -10.47 1.88
C GLY A 179 1.81 -10.71 3.33
N ALA A 180 2.44 -9.70 3.95
CA ALA A 180 2.84 -9.73 5.36
C ALA A 180 1.63 -9.91 6.30
N VAL A 181 0.54 -9.18 6.07
CA VAL A 181 -0.71 -9.32 6.85
C VAL A 181 -1.28 -10.73 6.70
N LYS A 182 -1.30 -11.29 5.48
CA LYS A 182 -1.72 -12.69 5.26
C LYS A 182 -0.87 -13.67 6.07
N GLN A 183 0.44 -13.44 6.19
CA GLN A 183 1.30 -14.26 7.04
C GLN A 183 0.98 -14.10 8.53
N LEU A 184 0.76 -12.88 9.00
CA LEU A 184 0.38 -12.62 10.39
C LEU A 184 -0.94 -13.33 10.76
N CYS A 185 -1.92 -13.34 9.87
CA CYS A 185 -3.16 -14.11 10.05
C CYS A 185 -2.85 -15.61 10.22
N LYS A 186 -2.03 -16.20 9.33
CA LYS A 186 -1.63 -17.62 9.43
C LYS A 186 -0.95 -17.94 10.77
N LEU A 187 -0.06 -17.06 11.24
CA LEU A 187 0.63 -17.24 12.53
C LEU A 187 -0.35 -17.12 13.70
N THR A 188 -1.29 -16.20 13.64
CA THR A 188 -2.33 -16.02 14.67
C THR A 188 -3.22 -17.25 14.76
N ASP A 189 -3.68 -17.78 13.63
CA ASP A 189 -4.47 -19.03 13.58
C ASP A 189 -3.68 -20.22 14.15
N ASN A 190 -2.37 -20.29 13.86
CA ASN A 190 -1.51 -21.35 14.41
C ASN A 190 -1.40 -21.26 15.94
N LEU A 191 -1.20 -20.05 16.47
CA LEU A 191 -1.11 -19.81 17.91
C LEU A 191 -2.43 -20.12 18.62
N GLU A 192 -3.57 -19.75 18.04
CA GLU A 192 -4.90 -20.04 18.61
C GLU A 192 -5.15 -21.55 18.72
N ASN A 193 -4.85 -22.31 17.66
CA ASN A 193 -4.97 -23.77 17.69
C ASN A 193 -4.08 -24.39 18.79
N ARG A 194 -2.86 -23.89 18.94
CA ARG A 194 -1.90 -24.39 19.92
C ARG A 194 -2.32 -24.06 21.36
N ILE A 195 -2.92 -22.90 21.58
CA ILE A 195 -3.54 -22.54 22.86
C ILE A 195 -4.70 -23.49 23.17
N GLN A 196 -5.59 -23.74 22.20
CA GLN A 196 -6.71 -24.65 22.39
C GLN A 196 -6.27 -26.08 22.72
N GLU A 197 -5.23 -26.58 22.06
CA GLU A 197 -4.64 -27.88 22.38
C GLU A 197 -4.09 -27.91 23.81
N LEU A 198 -3.33 -26.88 24.21
CA LEU A 198 -2.78 -26.77 25.56
C LEU A 198 -3.87 -26.71 26.63
N GLU A 199 -4.98 -26.01 26.39
CA GLU A 199 -6.13 -25.98 27.29
C GLU A 199 -6.79 -27.36 27.45
N VAL A 200 -6.94 -28.10 26.35
CA VAL A 200 -7.45 -29.48 26.38
C VAL A 200 -6.50 -30.39 27.16
N TRP A 201 -5.18 -30.26 26.99
CA TRP A 201 -4.21 -31.03 27.76
C TRP A 201 -4.22 -30.68 29.25
N ASN A 202 -4.26 -29.40 29.60
CA ASN A 202 -4.35 -28.96 30.99
C ASN A 202 -5.61 -29.45 31.69
N THR A 203 -6.76 -29.42 31.02
CA THR A 203 -8.00 -29.97 31.59
C THR A 203 -7.96 -31.49 31.76
N ARG A 204 -7.34 -32.23 30.84
CA ARG A 204 -7.09 -33.67 30.98
C ARG A 204 -6.15 -33.98 32.15
N LEU A 205 -5.07 -33.22 32.28
CA LEU A 205 -4.10 -33.38 33.37
C LEU A 205 -4.75 -33.11 34.74
N ALA A 206 -5.56 -32.05 34.86
CA ALA A 206 -6.29 -31.74 36.08
C ALA A 206 -7.24 -32.87 36.49
N LYS A 207 -7.93 -33.50 35.54
CA LYS A 207 -8.77 -34.68 35.80
C LYS A 207 -7.96 -35.87 36.31
N LEU A 208 -6.79 -36.15 35.71
CA LEU A 208 -5.91 -37.23 36.16
C LEU A 208 -5.34 -36.98 37.55
N LYS A 209 -4.95 -35.74 37.87
CA LYS A 209 -4.47 -35.37 39.21
C LYS A 209 -5.54 -35.60 40.28
N ASN A 210 -6.80 -35.28 39.99
CA ASN A 210 -7.91 -35.56 40.91
C ASN A 210 -8.17 -37.06 41.09
N MET A 211 -7.94 -37.89 40.07
CA MET A 211 -8.06 -39.35 40.18
C MET A 211 -6.89 -40.01 40.93
N GLY A 212 -5.70 -39.41 40.91
CA GLY A 212 -4.53 -39.88 41.66
C GLY A 212 -4.67 -39.70 43.19
N SER A 213 -5.55 -38.81 43.66
CA SER A 213 -5.73 -38.51 45.08
C SER A 213 -6.55 -39.56 45.87
N LEU A 214 -7.14 -40.57 45.20
CA LEU A 214 -7.96 -41.60 45.86
C LEU A 214 -7.22 -42.93 46.10
N ARG A 215 -5.89 -42.97 45.91
CA ARG A 215 -5.08 -44.21 46.02
C ARG A 215 -4.06 -44.25 47.15
N SER A 216 -4.16 -43.38 48.16
CA SER A 216 -3.33 -43.46 49.38
C SER A 216 -4.17 -43.42 50.66
N SER A 217 -4.80 -44.55 51.01
CA SER A 217 -5.15 -44.88 52.40
C SER A 217 -5.50 -46.37 52.50
N SER A 218 -4.49 -47.24 52.48
CA SER A 218 -4.64 -48.63 52.94
C SER A 218 -3.37 -49.04 53.68
N ASN A 219 -3.41 -48.90 55.01
CA ASN A 219 -2.67 -49.58 56.08
C ASN A 219 -2.95 -48.80 57.37
N ALA A 220 -3.23 -49.34 58.56
CA ALA A 220 -3.62 -50.66 59.05
C ALA A 220 -4.26 -50.42 60.44
N ALA A 221 -5.13 -51.32 60.88
CA ALA A 221 -5.84 -51.25 62.15
C ALA A 221 -4.93 -51.53 63.37
N ASN A 222 -5.27 -50.90 64.51
CA ASN A 222 -5.09 -51.29 65.94
C ASN A 222 -5.10 -50.00 66.79
N SER A 223 -5.54 -49.88 68.05
CA SER A 223 -6.34 -50.66 69.00
C SER A 223 -6.56 -49.68 70.19
N SER A 224 -7.75 -49.70 70.78
CA SER A 224 -8.08 -49.44 72.21
C SER A 224 -7.50 -48.24 73.01
N ASN A 225 -8.44 -47.42 73.50
CA ASN A 225 -8.61 -46.91 74.88
C ASN A 225 -7.95 -45.59 75.39
N PRO A 226 -8.58 -44.95 76.42
CA PRO A 226 -8.65 -43.49 76.56
C PRO A 226 -7.92 -42.94 77.79
N ALA A 227 -7.51 -41.66 77.78
CA ALA A 227 -7.28 -40.89 79.01
C ALA A 227 -7.23 -39.37 78.77
N LYS A 228 -7.66 -38.67 79.82
CA LYS A 228 -7.88 -37.23 80.04
C LYS A 228 -6.57 -36.40 80.03
N SER A 229 -6.64 -35.12 79.62
CA SER A 229 -6.34 -33.97 80.50
C SER A 229 -6.48 -32.59 79.81
N SER A 230 -7.25 -31.71 80.46
CA SER A 230 -7.07 -30.23 80.63
C SER A 230 -6.88 -29.27 79.43
N ASN A 231 -7.97 -28.57 79.04
CA ASN A 231 -8.27 -27.12 79.22
C ASN A 231 -7.16 -26.02 79.08
N PRO A 232 -7.51 -24.74 78.84
CA PRO A 232 -8.31 -24.14 77.74
C PRO A 232 -7.70 -22.78 77.26
N ALA A 233 -8.18 -22.18 76.16
CA ALA A 233 -8.40 -20.72 76.05
C ALA A 233 -8.78 -20.28 74.61
N ASN A 234 -9.90 -19.56 74.54
CA ASN A 234 -10.29 -18.50 73.60
C ASN A 234 -10.31 -18.79 72.09
N SER A 235 -11.35 -18.49 71.32
CA SER A 235 -12.58 -17.73 71.56
C SER A 235 -13.54 -17.99 70.39
N SER A 236 -14.84 -17.99 70.70
CA SER A 236 -16.00 -17.62 69.86
C SER A 236 -15.68 -17.03 68.46
N THR A 237 -16.36 -17.40 67.37
CA THR A 237 -17.81 -17.38 67.24
C THR A 237 -18.28 -18.15 65.99
N LYS A 238 -19.46 -18.76 66.14
CA LYS A 238 -20.25 -19.54 65.20
C LYS A 238 -20.49 -18.86 63.84
N ARG A 239 -20.50 -19.67 62.76
CA ARG A 239 -21.66 -19.77 61.85
C ARG A 239 -21.68 -21.12 61.10
N LYS A 240 -22.65 -21.95 61.45
CA LYS A 240 -23.19 -23.05 60.63
C LYS A 240 -23.83 -22.45 59.38
N MET A 241 -23.75 -23.12 58.22
CA MET A 241 -24.86 -23.92 57.68
C MET A 241 -24.56 -24.45 56.25
N ASN A 242 -24.76 -25.76 56.10
CA ASN A 242 -25.26 -26.55 54.97
C ASN A 242 -24.55 -26.72 53.60
N ARG A 243 -24.16 -27.99 53.40
CA ARG A 243 -24.29 -28.84 52.20
C ARG A 243 -25.51 -28.52 51.30
N HIS A 244 -25.31 -28.59 49.99
CA HIS A 244 -26.10 -29.47 49.10
C HIS A 244 -25.31 -29.79 47.82
N ASN A 245 -25.22 -31.09 47.49
CA ASN A 245 -24.72 -31.62 46.23
C ASN A 245 -25.73 -31.38 45.08
N SER A 246 -25.26 -31.18 43.85
CA SER A 246 -25.68 -31.96 42.67
C SER A 246 -24.96 -31.49 41.40
N VAL A 247 -24.21 -32.43 40.81
CA VAL A 247 -23.59 -32.34 39.48
C VAL A 247 -24.46 -33.16 38.52
N PRO A 248 -24.82 -32.68 37.32
CA PRO A 248 -25.51 -33.50 36.32
C PRO A 248 -24.52 -34.38 35.52
N PRO A 249 -24.91 -35.58 35.05
CA PRO A 249 -24.01 -36.53 34.40
C PRO A 249 -23.77 -36.22 32.91
N PRO A 250 -22.65 -36.70 32.32
CA PRO A 250 -22.34 -36.50 30.90
C PRO A 250 -23.09 -37.52 30.02
N GLN A 251 -23.65 -37.04 28.91
CA GLN A 251 -24.28 -37.86 27.87
C GLN A 251 -23.22 -38.49 26.94
N LYS A 252 -23.50 -39.72 26.48
CA LYS A 252 -22.66 -40.53 25.56
C LYS A 252 -22.63 -39.94 24.13
N PRO A 253 -21.56 -40.16 23.35
CA PRO A 253 -21.48 -39.70 21.97
C PRO A 253 -22.16 -40.69 21.00
N THR A 254 -23.01 -40.18 20.11
CA THR A 254 -23.50 -40.87 18.89
C THR A 254 -22.78 -40.32 17.65
N PRO A 255 -22.70 -41.10 16.55
CA PRO A 255 -21.68 -40.94 15.53
C PRO A 255 -21.97 -39.85 14.50
N LEU A 256 -20.88 -39.41 13.87
CA LEU A 256 -20.76 -38.39 12.83
C LEU A 256 -21.86 -38.47 11.76
N ARG A 257 -22.62 -37.37 11.62
CA ARG A 257 -23.39 -37.06 10.42
C ARG A 257 -23.01 -35.67 9.94
N SER A 258 -22.52 -35.60 8.71
CA SER A 258 -22.09 -34.38 8.01
C SER A 258 -23.21 -33.35 7.95
N VAL A 259 -22.95 -32.08 8.24
CA VAL A 259 -23.66 -30.96 7.60
C VAL A 259 -22.78 -29.70 7.60
N LYS A 260 -22.72 -29.06 6.44
CA LYS A 260 -22.45 -27.63 6.23
C LYS A 260 -23.18 -26.74 7.26
N ALA A 261 -22.58 -25.58 7.50
CA ALA A 261 -23.15 -24.35 8.05
C ALA A 261 -23.11 -24.14 9.58
N LYS A 262 -22.50 -23.03 10.03
CA LYS A 262 -23.19 -21.74 10.25
C LYS A 262 -22.26 -20.68 10.88
N PHE A 263 -21.97 -19.64 10.09
CA PHE A 263 -21.41 -18.34 10.48
C PHE A 263 -22.40 -17.58 11.39
N HIS A 264 -22.60 -18.03 12.64
CA HIS A 264 -23.59 -17.38 13.54
C HIS A 264 -23.14 -17.19 14.98
N ARG A 265 -21.83 -17.25 15.29
CA ARG A 265 -21.35 -17.02 16.66
C ARG A 265 -20.88 -15.59 16.96
N CYS A 266 -20.68 -14.74 15.95
CA CYS A 266 -20.19 -13.37 16.15
C CYS A 266 -21.30 -12.35 16.51
N LEU A 267 -22.58 -12.73 16.44
CA LEU A 267 -23.74 -11.83 16.62
C LEU A 267 -24.29 -11.75 18.06
N LYS A 268 -23.62 -12.35 19.06
CA LYS A 268 -24.16 -12.41 20.43
C LYS A 268 -23.70 -11.29 21.37
N HIS A 269 -22.70 -10.51 21.02
CA HIS A 269 -22.28 -9.37 21.83
C HIS A 269 -22.81 -8.05 21.26
N LYS A 270 -24.02 -7.68 21.70
CA LYS A 270 -24.61 -6.35 21.39
C LYS A 270 -23.65 -5.21 21.73
N PHE A 271 -22.82 -5.38 22.76
CA PHE A 271 -21.80 -4.42 23.16
C PHE A 271 -20.68 -4.23 22.11
N VAL A 272 -20.29 -5.31 21.41
CA VAL A 272 -19.26 -5.29 20.37
C VAL A 272 -19.79 -4.66 19.07
N GLN A 273 -21.05 -4.94 18.73
CA GLN A 273 -21.69 -4.26 17.59
C GLN A 273 -21.87 -2.76 17.82
N VAL A 274 -22.29 -2.35 19.03
CA VAL A 274 -22.45 -0.93 19.36
C VAL A 274 -21.10 -0.20 19.36
N SER A 275 -20.04 -0.83 19.89
CA SER A 275 -18.69 -0.24 19.86
C SER A 275 -18.13 -0.14 18.44
N MET A 276 -18.37 -1.13 17.56
CA MET A 276 -18.00 -1.02 16.14
C MET A 276 -18.76 0.11 15.42
N ILE A 277 -20.06 0.26 15.68
CA ILE A 277 -20.87 1.31 15.04
C ILE A 277 -20.42 2.70 15.50
N ILE A 278 -20.14 2.88 16.79
CA ILE A 278 -19.61 4.14 17.33
C ILE A 278 -18.23 4.43 16.73
N LEU A 279 -17.34 3.43 16.66
CA LEU A 279 -16.00 3.60 16.09
C LEU A 279 -16.07 4.02 14.60
N VAL A 280 -16.95 3.38 13.82
CA VAL A 280 -17.16 3.72 12.41
C VAL A 280 -17.76 5.12 12.26
N ALA A 281 -18.69 5.51 13.13
CA ALA A 281 -19.27 6.85 13.11
C ALA A 281 -18.25 7.95 13.49
N THR A 282 -17.34 7.68 14.44
CA THR A 282 -16.27 8.62 14.84
C THR A 282 -15.11 8.71 13.85
N ILE A 283 -14.97 7.73 12.95
CA ILE A 283 -13.97 7.80 11.88
C ILE A 283 -14.57 8.47 10.63
N ALA A 284 -15.89 8.46 10.49
CA ALA A 284 -16.62 9.01 9.34
C ALA A 284 -17.04 10.49 9.51
N PHE A 285 -16.80 11.11 10.66
CA PHE A 285 -17.05 12.52 10.99
C PHE A 285 -15.88 13.10 11.75
#